data_AF-A0A812P9X2-F1
#
_entry.id   AF-A0A812P9X2-F1
#
_cell.length_a   1.000
_cell.length_b   1.000
_cell.length_c   1.000
_cell.angle_alpha   90.00
_cell.angle_beta   90.00
_cell.angle_gamma   90.00
#
_symmetry.space_group_name_H-M   'P 1'
#
loop_
_entity.id
_entity.type
_entity.pdbx_description
1 polymer ?
#
loop_
_entity_poly.entity_id
_entity_poly.type
_entity_poly.pdbx_seq_one_letter_code
_entity_poly.pdbx_strand_id
1 'polypeptide(L)'
;MFLRDDAEVRTLKTGSGAWRHSSVEEAIVWYHDVAPRLHRHICYRYGLAQIDLVPAFRALSADKRQEWFRDDCHHSDVGGEALGNLLAKLLLWAVRQPELEMGKPPRVPAALDAGCWCNGKTMRVLRGWLGPESRVSIRKDKDVLHLGEQADWFLLYAGGKATIPFKGRACGLMTLLGPDAPSLHVSVDGGALRRLDLLDHWRHDVHACCQLASACQTCTRCFYWRDAIVLLCDDLADTTHTLELQVEEERTDMSILKRAPCSDLWDRPDRHWNCFGAAV
;
A
#
# COMPACT_ATOMS: atom_id res chain seq x y z
N MET A 1 -3.91 1.73 -12.64
CA MET A 1 -2.92 2.74 -12.23
C MET A 1 -2.09 3.09 -13.45
N PHE A 2 -1.83 4.37 -13.69
CA PHE A 2 -0.96 4.82 -14.77
C PHE A 2 0.20 5.58 -14.15
N LEU A 3 1.42 5.12 -14.40
CA LEU A 3 2.64 5.83 -14.02
C LEU A 3 3.08 6.73 -15.17
N ARG A 4 3.31 8.01 -14.92
CA ARG A 4 3.79 8.93 -15.96
C ARG A 4 5.17 8.53 -16.47
N ASP A 5 5.24 8.27 -17.77
CA ASP A 5 6.45 7.91 -18.51
C ASP A 5 7.08 9.09 -19.26
N ASP A 6 6.49 10.28 -19.10
CA ASP A 6 6.86 11.52 -19.80
C ASP A 6 7.55 12.56 -18.90
N ALA A 7 7.65 12.27 -17.61
CA ALA A 7 8.39 13.09 -16.66
C ALA A 7 9.82 12.58 -16.54
N GLU A 8 10.81 13.48 -16.57
CA GLU A 8 12.19 13.11 -16.25
C GLU A 8 12.24 12.49 -14.85
N VAL A 9 13.09 11.49 -14.64
CA VAL A 9 13.25 10.79 -13.35
C VAL A 9 13.45 11.76 -12.17
N ARG A 10 14.08 12.92 -12.41
CA ARG A 10 14.32 13.98 -11.41
C ARG A 10 13.10 14.85 -11.10
N THR A 11 12.08 14.82 -11.95
CA THR A 11 10.85 15.62 -11.86
C THR A 11 9.62 14.82 -11.43
N LEU A 12 9.75 13.49 -11.32
CA LEU A 12 8.71 12.63 -10.79
C LEU A 12 8.41 13.04 -9.35
N LYS A 13 7.20 13.55 -9.11
CA LYS A 13 6.72 14.02 -7.80
C LYS A 13 6.23 12.85 -6.92
N THR A 14 6.94 11.74 -6.89
CA THR A 14 6.33 10.46 -6.49
C THR A 14 5.92 10.44 -5.02
N GLY A 15 4.61 10.26 -4.76
CA GLY A 15 4.08 9.85 -3.45
C GLY A 15 4.35 8.37 -3.13
N SER A 16 4.73 7.55 -4.13
CA SER A 16 5.19 6.18 -3.91
C SER A 16 6.54 6.00 -4.56
N GLY A 17 7.60 6.17 -3.78
CA GLY A 17 8.97 5.93 -4.22
C GLY A 17 9.29 4.46 -4.49
N ALA A 18 8.34 3.52 -4.37
CA ALA A 18 8.42 2.03 -4.42
C ALA A 18 9.35 1.38 -5.48
N TRP A 19 9.96 2.19 -6.33
CA TRP A 19 10.70 1.95 -7.56
C TRP A 19 12.20 2.25 -7.43
N ARG A 20 12.85 2.04 -6.27
CA ARG A 20 14.33 2.08 -6.19
C ARG A 20 14.99 0.73 -6.32
N HIS A 21 14.27 -0.35 -6.04
CA HIS A 21 14.77 -1.72 -6.26
C HIS A 21 14.55 -2.19 -7.70
N SER A 22 13.70 -1.48 -8.44
CA SER A 22 13.46 -1.67 -9.86
C SER A 22 13.69 -0.34 -10.58
N SER A 23 14.20 -0.32 -11.80
CA SER A 23 14.34 0.94 -12.53
C SER A 23 12.96 1.58 -12.82
N VAL A 24 12.90 2.88 -13.13
CA VAL A 24 11.65 3.54 -13.51
C VAL A 24 11.03 2.84 -14.73
N GLU A 25 11.88 2.38 -15.66
CA GLU A 25 11.48 1.61 -16.82
C GLU A 25 10.84 0.27 -16.43
N GLU A 26 11.42 -0.45 -15.46
CA GLU A 26 10.82 -1.69 -14.94
C GLU A 26 9.46 -1.43 -14.27
N ALA A 27 9.34 -0.35 -13.49
CA ALA A 27 8.07 0.05 -12.87
C ALA A 27 6.99 0.37 -13.92
N ILE A 28 7.36 1.11 -14.96
CA ILE A 28 6.50 1.42 -16.10
C ILE A 28 6.05 0.11 -16.78
N VAL A 29 6.97 -0.82 -17.05
CA VAL A 29 6.64 -2.14 -17.61
C VAL A 29 5.65 -2.89 -16.72
N TRP A 30 5.86 -2.88 -15.40
CA TRP A 30 4.95 -3.52 -14.46
C TRP A 30 3.54 -2.94 -14.53
N TYR A 31 3.36 -1.62 -14.48
CA TYR A 31 2.02 -1.02 -14.45
C TYR A 31 1.34 -0.87 -15.80
N HIS A 32 2.11 -0.70 -16.86
CA HIS A 32 1.55 -0.46 -18.19
C HIS A 32 1.38 -1.74 -19.00
N ASP A 33 2.05 -2.83 -18.62
CA ASP A 33 2.00 -4.10 -19.35
C ASP A 33 1.69 -5.28 -18.43
N VAL A 34 2.53 -5.58 -17.45
CA VAL A 34 2.39 -6.82 -16.64
C VAL A 34 1.07 -6.83 -15.86
N ALA A 35 0.79 -5.81 -15.06
CA ALA A 35 -0.41 -5.72 -14.23
C ALA A 35 -1.71 -5.68 -15.07
N PRO A 36 -1.82 -4.85 -16.14
CA PRO A 36 -2.98 -4.90 -17.03
C PRO A 36 -3.23 -6.28 -17.65
N ARG A 37 -2.17 -7.02 -18.04
CA ARG A 37 -2.30 -8.39 -18.55
C ARG A 37 -2.76 -9.37 -17.47
N LEU A 38 -2.22 -9.30 -16.26
CA LEU A 38 -2.66 -10.14 -15.14
C LEU A 38 -4.13 -9.88 -14.81
N HIS A 39 -4.54 -8.61 -14.72
CA HIS A 39 -5.94 -8.24 -14.54
C HIS A 39 -6.81 -8.75 -15.68
N ARG A 40 -6.36 -8.67 -16.94
CA ARG A 40 -7.08 -9.19 -18.11
C ARG A 40 -7.26 -10.69 -18.06
N HIS A 41 -6.23 -11.40 -17.64
CA HIS A 41 -6.30 -12.84 -17.48
C HIS A 41 -7.34 -13.24 -16.41
N ILE A 42 -7.36 -12.53 -15.28
CA ILE A 42 -8.38 -12.70 -14.23
C ILE A 42 -9.78 -12.35 -14.77
N CYS A 43 -9.96 -11.19 -15.39
CA CYS A 43 -11.25 -10.75 -15.93
C CYS A 43 -11.79 -11.75 -16.96
N TYR A 44 -10.95 -12.22 -17.88
CA TYR A 44 -11.32 -13.25 -18.85
C TYR A 44 -11.76 -14.55 -18.17
N ARG A 45 -11.01 -15.02 -17.17
CA ARG A 45 -11.31 -16.25 -16.42
C ARG A 45 -12.68 -16.21 -15.75
N TYR A 46 -13.08 -15.07 -15.21
CA TYR A 46 -14.33 -14.91 -14.46
C TYR A 46 -15.45 -14.23 -15.26
N GLY A 47 -15.26 -13.98 -16.56
CA GLY A 47 -16.27 -13.33 -17.42
C GLY A 47 -16.56 -11.88 -17.01
N LEU A 48 -15.57 -11.17 -16.47
CA LEU A 48 -15.69 -9.77 -16.03
C LEU A 48 -15.25 -8.83 -17.15
N ALA A 49 -15.92 -7.67 -17.23
CA ALA A 49 -15.46 -6.57 -18.06
C ALA A 49 -14.22 -5.90 -17.45
N GLN A 50 -13.32 -5.43 -18.30
CA GLN A 50 -12.17 -4.61 -17.90
C GLN A 50 -12.10 -3.38 -18.81
N ILE A 51 -11.78 -2.24 -18.21
CA ILE A 51 -11.38 -1.03 -18.94
C ILE A 51 -9.89 -0.82 -18.67
N ASP A 52 -9.09 -0.94 -19.72
CA ASP A 52 -7.67 -0.61 -19.68
C ASP A 52 -7.46 0.83 -20.17
N LEU A 53 -7.13 1.72 -19.24
CA LEU A 53 -6.97 3.15 -19.52
C LEU A 53 -5.54 3.52 -19.93
N VAL A 54 -4.58 2.60 -19.85
CA VAL A 54 -3.19 2.89 -20.20
C VAL A 54 -3.04 3.41 -21.63
N PRO A 55 -3.69 2.82 -22.66
CA PRO A 55 -3.62 3.36 -24.02
C PRO A 55 -4.22 4.77 -24.15
N ALA A 56 -5.32 5.04 -23.45
CA ALA A 56 -5.98 6.34 -23.47
C ALA A 56 -5.09 7.42 -22.85
N PHE A 57 -4.42 7.13 -21.73
CA PHE A 57 -3.49 8.06 -21.11
C PHE A 57 -2.21 8.27 -21.93
N ARG A 58 -1.70 7.24 -22.63
CA ARG A 58 -0.57 7.37 -23.55
C ARG A 58 -0.88 8.24 -24.78
N ALA A 59 -2.14 8.31 -25.18
CA ALA A 59 -2.57 9.16 -26.29
C ALA A 59 -2.66 10.66 -25.91
N LEU A 60 -2.57 11.00 -24.62
CA LEU A 60 -2.54 12.39 -24.18
C LEU A 60 -1.17 13.02 -24.46
N SER A 61 -1.18 14.28 -24.89
CA SER A 61 0.03 15.11 -24.92
C SER A 61 0.63 15.26 -23.52
N ALA A 62 1.94 15.52 -23.43
CA ALA A 62 2.62 15.78 -22.16
C ALA A 62 1.96 16.91 -21.34
N ASP A 63 1.54 18.01 -21.98
CA ASP A 63 0.85 19.13 -21.31
C ASP A 63 -0.46 18.68 -20.66
N LYS A 64 -1.26 17.88 -21.37
CA LYS A 64 -2.48 17.29 -20.79
C LYS A 64 -2.21 16.32 -19.66
N ARG A 65 -1.15 15.52 -19.73
CA ARG A 65 -0.73 14.67 -18.61
C ARG A 65 -0.28 15.52 -17.41
N GLN A 66 0.40 16.64 -17.64
CA GLN A 66 0.81 17.55 -16.58
C GLN A 66 -0.37 18.25 -15.90
N GLU A 67 -1.47 18.50 -16.64
CA GLU A 67 -2.72 19.03 -16.10
C GLU A 67 -3.51 17.97 -15.33
N TRP A 68 -3.59 16.74 -15.85
CA TRP A 68 -4.43 15.68 -15.31
C TRP A 68 -3.84 14.97 -14.09
N PHE A 69 -2.52 15.01 -13.92
CA PHE A 69 -1.84 14.35 -12.82
C PHE A 69 -1.17 15.37 -11.91
N ARG A 70 -1.46 15.32 -10.61
CA ARG A 70 -0.83 16.20 -9.62
C ARG A 70 0.61 15.75 -9.31
N ASP A 71 0.84 14.45 -9.45
CA ASP A 71 2.14 13.81 -9.35
C ASP A 71 2.34 12.80 -10.51
N ASP A 72 3.09 11.74 -10.29
CA ASP A 72 3.39 10.71 -11.29
C ASP A 72 2.28 9.66 -11.46
N CYS A 73 1.33 9.56 -10.54
CA CYS A 73 0.33 8.48 -10.55
C CYS A 73 -1.07 8.88 -10.06
N HIS A 74 -1.18 9.95 -9.27
CA HIS A 74 -2.44 10.49 -8.76
C HIS A 74 -2.95 11.61 -9.66
N HIS A 75 -4.26 11.58 -9.90
CA HIS A 75 -4.93 12.63 -10.66
C HIS A 75 -5.01 13.94 -9.87
N SER A 76 -4.97 15.06 -10.59
CA SER A 76 -5.48 16.35 -10.11
C SER A 76 -7.01 16.33 -10.08
N ASP A 77 -7.65 17.37 -9.53
CA ASP A 77 -9.12 17.48 -9.58
C ASP A 77 -9.63 17.50 -11.03
N VAL A 78 -8.94 18.24 -11.92
CA VAL A 78 -9.25 18.31 -13.35
C VAL A 78 -9.09 16.94 -14.02
N GLY A 79 -8.00 16.23 -13.74
CA GLY A 79 -7.80 14.88 -14.28
C GLY A 79 -8.79 13.86 -13.74
N GLY A 80 -9.16 13.97 -12.46
CA GLY A 80 -10.18 13.14 -11.81
C GLY A 80 -11.56 13.34 -12.44
N GLU A 81 -11.95 14.59 -12.68
CA GLU A 81 -13.20 14.93 -13.38
C GLU A 81 -13.19 14.39 -14.82
N ALA A 82 -12.11 14.61 -15.56
CA ALA A 82 -11.99 14.13 -16.94
C ALA A 82 -12.06 12.60 -17.02
N LEU A 83 -11.38 11.90 -16.11
CA LEU A 83 -11.44 10.45 -16.00
C LEU A 83 -12.85 9.97 -15.62
N GLY A 84 -13.50 10.61 -14.64
CA GLY A 84 -14.86 10.30 -14.24
C GLY A 84 -15.84 10.42 -15.42
N ASN A 85 -15.72 11.50 -16.20
CA ASN A 85 -16.53 11.71 -17.40
C ASN A 85 -16.28 10.64 -18.48
N LEU A 86 -15.02 10.22 -18.68
CA LEU A 86 -14.70 9.12 -19.59
C LEU A 86 -15.33 7.80 -19.13
N LEU A 87 -15.17 7.45 -17.85
CA LEU A 87 -15.74 6.22 -17.28
C LEU A 87 -17.28 6.24 -17.36
N ALA A 88 -17.92 7.37 -17.06
CA ALA A 88 -19.37 7.51 -17.20
C ALA A 88 -19.84 7.28 -18.64
N LYS A 89 -19.12 7.80 -19.65
CA LYS A 89 -19.42 7.56 -21.07
C LYS A 89 -19.24 6.09 -21.45
N LEU A 90 -18.18 5.43 -20.99
CA LEU A 90 -17.92 4.02 -21.27
C LEU A 90 -18.98 3.11 -20.63
N LEU A 91 -19.36 3.40 -19.38
CA LEU A 91 -20.44 2.70 -18.69
C LEU A 91 -21.78 2.91 -19.41
N LEU A 92 -22.09 4.16 -19.79
CA LEU A 92 -23.32 4.48 -20.53
C LEU A 92 -23.36 3.80 -21.91
N TRP A 93 -22.22 3.71 -22.60
CA TRP A 93 -22.10 2.97 -23.85
C TRP A 93 -22.34 1.47 -23.62
N ALA A 94 -21.75 0.89 -22.57
CA ALA A 94 -21.88 -0.53 -22.25
C ALA A 94 -23.34 -0.93 -21.92
N VAL A 95 -24.04 -0.14 -21.10
CA VAL A 95 -25.45 -0.43 -20.73
C VAL A 95 -26.43 -0.18 -21.87
N ARG A 96 -26.04 0.59 -22.89
CA ARG A 96 -26.85 0.85 -24.10
C ARG A 96 -26.63 -0.16 -25.21
N GLN A 97 -25.70 -1.09 -25.04
CA GLN A 97 -25.59 -2.19 -25.99
C GLN A 97 -26.90 -2.98 -25.96
N PRO A 98 -27.39 -3.49 -27.13
CA PRO A 98 -28.54 -4.38 -27.16
C PRO A 98 -28.35 -5.47 -26.11
N GLU A 99 -29.41 -5.81 -25.36
CA GLU A 99 -29.35 -6.90 -24.38
C GLU A 99 -28.71 -8.11 -25.05
N LEU A 100 -27.46 -8.39 -24.69
CA LEU A 100 -26.88 -9.69 -24.91
C LEU A 100 -27.81 -10.62 -24.14
N GLU A 101 -28.48 -11.55 -24.84
CA GLU A 101 -29.43 -12.47 -24.20
C GLU A 101 -28.84 -12.91 -22.87
N MET A 102 -29.51 -12.54 -21.77
CA MET A 102 -29.04 -12.88 -20.45
C MET A 102 -29.19 -14.39 -20.29
N GLY A 103 -28.16 -15.11 -20.74
CA GLY A 103 -28.00 -16.52 -20.49
C GLY A 103 -28.01 -16.78 -18.99
N LYS A 104 -28.11 -18.06 -18.63
CA LYS A 104 -27.96 -18.46 -17.23
C LYS A 104 -26.66 -17.85 -16.67
N PRO A 105 -26.69 -17.30 -15.43
CA PRO A 105 -25.48 -16.78 -14.80
C PRO A 105 -24.35 -17.80 -14.93
N PRO A 106 -23.18 -17.42 -15.47
CA PRO A 106 -22.10 -18.36 -15.62
C PRO A 106 -21.73 -18.91 -14.24
N ARG A 107 -21.47 -20.22 -14.16
CA ARG A 107 -20.92 -20.79 -12.93
C ARG A 107 -19.58 -20.14 -12.68
N VAL A 108 -19.40 -19.55 -11.49
CA VAL A 108 -18.11 -18.99 -11.08
C VAL A 108 -17.09 -20.12 -11.09
N PRO A 109 -16.02 -20.02 -11.91
CA PRO A 109 -15.04 -21.08 -11.95
C PRO A 109 -14.21 -21.19 -10.66
N ALA A 110 -13.53 -22.31 -10.47
CA ALA A 110 -12.57 -22.45 -9.37
C ALA A 110 -11.47 -21.37 -9.45
N ALA A 111 -10.96 -21.00 -8.28
CA ALA A 111 -9.89 -20.01 -8.12
C ALA A 111 -8.72 -20.31 -9.05
N LEU A 112 -8.23 -19.28 -9.74
CA LEU A 112 -7.09 -19.40 -10.65
C LEU A 112 -5.80 -19.76 -9.92
N ASP A 113 -5.60 -19.17 -8.74
CA ASP A 113 -4.45 -19.39 -7.89
C ASP A 113 -4.89 -20.14 -6.62
N ALA A 114 -4.27 -21.28 -6.37
CA ALA A 114 -4.50 -22.07 -5.16
C ALA A 114 -4.03 -21.34 -3.89
N GLY A 115 -3.14 -20.35 -4.04
CA GLY A 115 -2.70 -19.43 -2.99
C GLY A 115 -3.50 -18.13 -2.92
N CYS A 116 -4.66 -18.00 -3.58
CA CYS A 116 -5.42 -16.75 -3.55
C CYS A 116 -5.99 -16.41 -2.15
N TRP A 117 -6.08 -15.12 -1.85
CA TRP A 117 -6.44 -14.63 -0.50
C TRP A 117 -7.93 -14.32 -0.35
N CYS A 118 -8.78 -14.94 -1.17
CA CYS A 118 -10.23 -14.64 -1.20
C CYS A 118 -10.97 -14.96 0.11
N ASN A 119 -10.35 -15.75 1.00
CA ASN A 119 -10.85 -16.10 2.32
C ASN A 119 -9.99 -15.52 3.47
N GLY A 120 -9.13 -14.54 3.16
CA GLY A 120 -8.35 -13.81 4.18
C GLY A 120 -9.27 -13.16 5.21
N LYS A 121 -8.78 -13.03 6.44
CA LYS A 121 -9.52 -12.47 7.58
C LYS A 121 -8.64 -11.58 8.41
N THR A 122 -8.94 -10.30 8.46
CA THR A 122 -8.17 -9.40 9.30
C THR A 122 -8.48 -9.61 10.77
N MET A 123 -7.47 -9.51 11.63
CA MET A 123 -7.64 -9.71 13.07
C MET A 123 -6.81 -8.70 13.85
N ARG A 124 -7.40 -8.08 14.86
CA ARG A 124 -6.66 -7.15 15.72
C ARG A 124 -5.72 -7.92 16.63
N VAL A 125 -4.47 -7.48 16.73
CA VAL A 125 -3.54 -7.99 17.75
C VAL A 125 -4.11 -7.63 19.12
N LEU A 126 -4.21 -8.59 20.02
CA LEU A 126 -4.70 -8.36 21.37
C LEU A 126 -3.56 -8.06 22.33
N ARG A 127 -3.80 -7.24 23.36
CA ARG A 127 -2.78 -6.91 24.38
C ARG A 127 -2.19 -8.16 25.05
N GLY A 128 -3.00 -9.19 25.26
CA GLY A 128 -2.56 -10.47 25.86
C GLY A 128 -1.64 -11.31 24.96
N TRP A 129 -1.50 -10.94 23.68
CA TRP A 129 -0.54 -11.57 22.76
C TRP A 129 0.82 -10.87 22.75
N LEU A 130 0.93 -9.72 23.42
CA LEU A 130 2.21 -9.02 23.57
C LEU A 130 2.94 -9.60 24.79
N GLY A 131 4.26 -9.79 24.67
CA GLY A 131 5.06 -10.30 25.78
C GLY A 131 4.95 -9.38 26.99
N PRO A 132 4.88 -9.90 28.23
CA PRO A 132 4.61 -9.11 29.43
C PRO A 132 5.67 -8.03 29.70
N GLU A 133 6.93 -8.34 29.36
CA GLU A 133 8.07 -7.41 29.48
C GLU A 133 8.18 -6.44 28.29
N SER A 134 7.31 -6.55 27.29
CA SER A 134 7.35 -5.69 26.13
C SER A 134 6.93 -4.28 26.51
N ARG A 135 7.81 -3.31 26.23
CA ARG A 135 7.40 -1.91 26.23
C ARG A 135 6.44 -1.70 25.07
N VAL A 136 5.24 -1.22 25.39
CA VAL A 136 4.14 -1.01 24.44
C VAL A 136 3.46 0.32 24.73
N SER A 137 3.20 1.11 23.70
CA SER A 137 2.26 2.22 23.77
C SER A 137 1.07 1.99 22.84
N ILE A 138 -0.04 2.69 23.11
CA ILE A 138 -1.28 2.57 22.35
C ILE A 138 -1.58 3.93 21.73
N ARG A 139 -1.92 3.93 20.44
CA ARG A 139 -2.39 5.11 19.72
C ARG A 139 -3.77 4.84 19.16
N LYS A 140 -4.67 5.80 19.33
CA LYS A 140 -5.93 5.81 18.58
C LYS A 140 -5.70 6.49 17.25
N ASP A 141 -5.99 5.78 16.18
CA ASP A 141 -5.99 6.32 14.82
C ASP A 141 -7.14 5.67 14.02
N LYS A 142 -7.37 6.15 12.80
CA LYS A 142 -8.37 5.59 11.91
C LYS A 142 -8.12 4.10 11.69
N ASP A 143 -9.19 3.32 11.76
CA ASP A 143 -9.14 1.91 11.43
C ASP A 143 -9.13 1.75 9.91
N VAL A 144 -8.04 1.21 9.38
CA VAL A 144 -7.92 0.87 7.95
C VAL A 144 -8.83 -0.29 7.54
N LEU A 145 -9.31 -1.08 8.51
CA LEU A 145 -10.23 -2.19 8.30
C LEU A 145 -11.69 -1.76 8.36
N HIS A 146 -12.01 -0.72 9.13
CA HIS A 146 -13.36 -0.20 9.33
C HIS A 146 -13.39 1.30 9.05
N LEU A 147 -13.63 1.65 7.79
CA LEU A 147 -13.61 3.03 7.31
C LEU A 147 -14.49 3.95 8.17
N GLY A 148 -13.87 4.93 8.81
CA GLY A 148 -14.52 5.94 9.65
C GLY A 148 -14.48 5.65 11.15
N GLU A 149 -14.05 4.45 11.56
CA GLU A 149 -13.87 4.10 12.97
C GLU A 149 -12.46 4.45 13.46
N GLN A 150 -12.30 4.54 14.79
CA GLN A 150 -11.01 4.65 15.45
C GLN A 150 -10.63 3.29 16.03
N ALA A 151 -9.38 2.89 15.89
CA ALA A 151 -8.82 1.67 16.46
C ALA A 151 -7.58 1.96 17.30
N ASP A 152 -7.35 1.08 18.29
CA ASP A 152 -6.12 1.06 19.07
C ASP A 152 -5.02 0.37 18.25
N TRP A 153 -4.00 1.14 17.87
CA TRP A 153 -2.77 0.66 17.27
C TRP A 153 -1.72 0.46 18.36
N PHE A 154 -1.04 -0.68 18.33
CA PHE A 154 0.06 -0.95 19.25
C PHE A 154 1.37 -0.49 18.64
N LEU A 155 2.16 0.27 19.39
CA LEU A 155 3.55 0.54 19.10
C LEU A 155 4.40 -0.35 20.00
N LEU A 156 5.10 -1.29 19.36
CA LEU A 156 6.01 -2.23 20.00
C LEU A 156 7.44 -1.72 19.83
N TYR A 157 8.13 -1.48 20.94
CA TYR A 157 9.51 -0.98 20.93
C TYR A 157 10.52 -2.13 20.79
N ALA A 158 11.79 -1.80 20.58
CA ALA A 158 12.87 -2.79 20.48
C ALA A 158 12.91 -3.73 21.69
N GLY A 159 13.19 -5.01 21.42
CA GLY A 159 13.09 -6.10 22.39
C GLY A 159 11.65 -6.56 22.67
N GLY A 160 10.64 -5.80 22.24
CA GLY A 160 9.24 -6.17 22.36
C GLY A 160 8.92 -7.41 21.54
N LYS A 161 8.05 -8.26 22.09
CA LYS A 161 7.66 -9.56 21.51
C LYS A 161 6.15 -9.66 21.37
N ALA A 162 5.71 -10.41 20.37
CA ALA A 162 4.32 -10.80 20.22
C ALA A 162 4.21 -12.29 19.83
N THR A 163 3.26 -12.99 20.42
CA THR A 163 2.91 -14.38 20.09
C THR A 163 1.45 -14.40 19.64
N ILE A 164 1.23 -14.51 18.33
CA ILE A 164 -0.05 -14.30 17.67
C ILE A 164 -0.56 -15.63 17.12
N PRO A 165 -1.65 -16.20 17.66
CA PRO A 165 -2.28 -17.36 17.06
C PRO A 165 -3.07 -16.96 15.81
N PHE A 166 -2.93 -17.73 14.73
CA PHE A 166 -3.74 -17.55 13.53
C PHE A 166 -4.14 -18.90 12.92
N LYS A 167 -5.11 -18.90 12.01
CA LYS A 167 -5.51 -20.09 11.24
C LYS A 167 -5.49 -19.76 9.76
N GLY A 168 -4.77 -20.56 8.98
CA GLY A 168 -4.71 -20.41 7.52
C GLY A 168 -3.34 -20.75 6.97
N ARG A 169 -3.15 -20.51 5.67
CA ARG A 169 -1.96 -20.90 4.93
C ARG A 169 -0.89 -19.80 4.82
N ALA A 170 -1.24 -18.58 5.23
CA ALA A 170 -0.38 -17.41 5.16
C ALA A 170 -0.79 -16.42 6.26
N CYS A 171 0.11 -15.49 6.59
CA CYS A 171 -0.16 -14.40 7.52
C CYS A 171 0.59 -13.13 7.10
N GLY A 172 -0.12 -12.01 7.10
CA GLY A 172 0.44 -10.67 6.89
C GLY A 172 0.38 -9.82 8.16
N LEU A 173 1.12 -8.71 8.12
CA LEU A 173 1.11 -7.69 9.16
C LEU A 173 0.77 -6.34 8.54
N MET A 174 -0.28 -5.71 9.02
CA MET A 174 -0.63 -4.33 8.67
C MET A 174 0.19 -3.36 9.53
N THR A 175 1.27 -2.83 9.01
CA THR A 175 2.20 -1.99 9.79
C THR A 175 2.48 -0.68 9.07
N LEU A 176 3.04 0.27 9.79
CA LEU A 176 3.69 1.42 9.17
C LEU A 176 5.10 1.06 8.72
N LEU A 177 5.40 1.36 7.45
CA LEU A 177 6.77 1.39 6.92
C LEU A 177 7.26 2.83 6.91
N GLY A 178 8.53 3.05 7.23
CA GLY A 178 9.13 4.37 7.31
C GLY A 178 10.66 4.31 7.44
N PRO A 179 11.33 5.48 7.45
CA PRO A 179 12.80 5.59 7.49
C PRO A 179 13.44 5.14 8.81
N ASP A 180 12.63 4.91 9.83
CA ASP A 180 12.98 4.42 11.16
C ASP A 180 12.21 3.13 11.50
N ALA A 181 11.58 2.49 10.50
CA ALA A 181 10.92 1.21 10.72
C ALA A 181 11.96 0.15 11.12
N PRO A 182 11.63 -0.70 12.10
CA PRO A 182 12.60 -1.61 12.70
C PRO A 182 12.86 -2.81 11.79
N SER A 183 13.72 -3.70 12.25
CA SER A 183 13.79 -5.07 11.71
C SER A 183 13.01 -5.98 12.64
N LEU A 184 12.29 -6.95 12.07
CA LEU A 184 11.57 -7.98 12.81
C LEU A 184 12.30 -9.31 12.72
N HIS A 185 12.31 -10.05 13.82
CA HIS A 185 12.56 -11.48 13.83
C HIS A 185 11.23 -12.21 13.84
N VAL A 186 11.03 -13.11 12.89
CA VAL A 186 9.77 -13.80 12.62
C VAL A 186 10.00 -15.31 12.67
N SER A 187 9.19 -16.01 13.45
CA SER A 187 9.13 -17.49 13.49
C SER A 187 7.68 -17.94 13.43
N VAL A 188 7.43 -19.11 12.86
CA VAL A 188 6.10 -19.75 12.83
C VAL A 188 6.25 -21.15 13.38
N ASP A 189 5.43 -21.50 14.37
CA ASP A 189 5.41 -22.80 15.06
C ASP A 189 6.77 -23.26 15.60
N GLY A 190 7.58 -22.31 16.10
CA GLY A 190 8.93 -22.60 16.60
C GLY A 190 9.93 -22.96 15.48
N GLY A 191 9.60 -22.66 14.23
CA GLY A 191 10.46 -22.86 13.07
C GLY A 191 11.69 -21.95 13.05
N ALA A 192 12.38 -21.93 11.91
CA ALA A 192 13.58 -21.12 11.76
C ALA A 192 13.27 -19.63 11.84
N LEU A 193 14.07 -18.91 12.64
CA LEU A 193 13.98 -17.47 12.78
C LEU A 193 14.40 -16.80 11.46
N ARG A 194 13.54 -15.94 10.93
CA ARG A 194 13.83 -15.11 9.76
C ARG A 194 13.84 -13.64 10.16
N ARG A 195 14.87 -12.94 9.70
CA ARG A 195 14.97 -11.48 9.85
C ARG A 195 14.28 -10.80 8.67
N LEU A 196 13.42 -9.83 8.97
CA LEU A 196 12.65 -9.06 8.02
C LEU A 196 12.88 -7.57 8.26
N ASP A 197 13.56 -6.90 7.34
CA ASP A 197 13.77 -5.45 7.41
C ASP A 197 12.48 -4.73 6.99
N LEU A 198 11.86 -3.98 7.92
CA LEU A 198 10.75 -3.07 7.59
C LEU A 198 11.24 -1.68 7.21
N LEU A 199 12.55 -1.43 7.31
CA LEU A 199 13.13 -0.15 6.93
C LEU A 199 12.78 0.16 5.48
N ASP A 200 12.06 1.25 5.33
CA ASP A 200 11.84 1.85 4.04
C ASP A 200 13.05 2.73 3.73
N HIS A 201 13.97 2.23 2.92
CA HIS A 201 15.21 2.92 2.52
C HIS A 201 14.98 4.18 1.66
N TRP A 202 13.74 4.70 1.61
CA TRP A 202 13.37 5.92 0.88
C TRP A 202 14.06 7.15 1.51
N ARG A 203 15.27 7.45 1.04
CA ARG A 203 16.08 8.56 1.56
C ARG A 203 16.32 9.71 0.60
N HIS A 204 15.73 9.74 -0.58
CA HIS A 204 16.18 10.70 -1.59
C HIS A 204 15.07 11.15 -2.53
N ASP A 205 14.94 12.48 -2.60
CA ASP A 205 14.37 13.28 -3.69
C ASP A 205 12.91 13.78 -3.59
N VAL A 206 12.35 13.88 -2.38
CA VAL A 206 11.21 14.82 -2.15
C VAL A 206 11.70 16.28 -2.08
N HIS A 207 12.72 16.64 -2.87
CA HIS A 207 13.11 18.03 -3.06
C HIS A 207 12.09 18.78 -3.94
N ALA A 208 11.41 18.08 -4.86
CA ALA A 208 10.53 18.72 -5.83
C ALA A 208 9.23 19.27 -5.23
N CYS A 209 8.68 18.65 -4.18
CA CYS A 209 7.45 19.15 -3.55
C CYS A 209 7.66 20.47 -2.79
N CYS A 210 8.86 20.68 -2.22
CA CYS A 210 9.18 21.88 -1.44
C CYS A 210 9.65 23.07 -2.31
N GLN A 211 9.95 22.87 -3.60
CA GLN A 211 10.40 23.96 -4.48
C GLN A 211 9.26 24.85 -4.99
N LEU A 212 8.02 24.36 -5.07
CA LEU A 212 6.88 25.15 -5.57
C LEU A 212 6.25 26.08 -4.51
N ALA A 213 6.54 25.83 -3.23
CA ALA A 213 6.34 26.84 -2.18
C ALA A 213 7.66 27.61 -2.03
N SER A 214 7.76 28.79 -2.64
CA SER A 214 8.93 29.68 -2.62
C SER A 214 9.49 30.03 -1.23
N ALA A 215 8.82 29.61 -0.15
CA ALA A 215 9.25 29.77 1.23
C ALA A 215 10.08 28.59 1.80
N CYS A 216 10.37 27.54 1.03
CA CYS A 216 10.86 26.27 1.59
C CYS A 216 12.20 25.74 1.05
N GLN A 217 13.17 26.64 0.82
CA GLN A 217 14.50 26.30 0.28
C GLN A 217 15.42 25.50 1.23
N THR A 218 15.00 25.21 2.47
CA THR A 218 15.81 24.46 3.46
C THR A 218 15.30 23.05 3.76
N CYS A 219 14.22 22.60 3.12
CA CYS A 219 13.66 21.28 3.40
C CYS A 219 14.35 20.17 2.61
N THR A 220 15.49 19.71 3.12
CA THR A 220 16.25 18.63 2.50
C THR A 220 15.70 17.22 2.81
N ARG A 221 14.61 17.09 3.59
CA ARG A 221 14.20 15.82 4.21
C ARG A 221 12.70 15.76 4.57
N CYS A 222 11.83 15.48 3.62
CA CYS A 222 10.47 15.01 3.92
C CYS A 222 10.49 13.47 3.96
N PHE A 223 10.22 12.90 5.13
CA PHE A 223 10.03 11.46 5.28
C PHE A 223 8.54 11.15 5.44
N TYR A 224 8.11 10.05 4.84
CA TYR A 224 6.73 9.58 4.93
C TYR A 224 6.71 8.18 5.54
N TRP A 225 5.72 7.97 6.40
CA TRP A 225 5.33 6.64 6.86
C TRP A 225 4.10 6.26 6.03
N ARG A 226 4.00 4.99 5.65
CA ARG A 226 2.87 4.47 4.89
C ARG A 226 2.31 3.23 5.56
N ASP A 227 0.99 3.10 5.54
CA ASP A 227 0.34 1.84 5.84
C ASP A 227 0.75 0.81 4.80
N ALA A 228 1.12 -0.38 5.26
CA ALA A 228 1.51 -1.48 4.41
C ALA A 228 1.06 -2.81 5.00
N ILE A 229 0.73 -3.76 4.12
CA ILE A 229 0.63 -5.16 4.50
C ILE A 229 1.94 -5.83 4.12
N VAL A 230 2.62 -6.37 5.12
CA VAL A 230 3.86 -7.11 4.94
C VAL A 230 3.57 -8.59 5.11
N LEU A 231 3.80 -9.38 4.05
CA LEU A 231 3.64 -10.82 4.12
C LEU A 231 4.73 -11.40 5.03
N LEU A 232 4.31 -12.00 6.14
CA LEU A 232 5.23 -12.58 7.11
C LEU A 232 5.55 -14.02 6.76
N CYS A 233 4.54 -14.80 6.38
CA CYS A 233 4.68 -16.20 5.98
C CYS A 233 3.58 -16.59 5.00
N ASP A 234 3.87 -17.59 4.17
CA ASP A 234 3.00 -18.22 3.19
C ASP A 234 3.32 -19.71 3.06
N ASP A 235 2.57 -20.40 2.20
CA ASP A 235 2.71 -21.83 1.91
C ASP A 235 2.68 -22.77 3.14
N LEU A 236 1.95 -22.37 4.18
CA LEU A 236 1.68 -23.21 5.34
C LEU A 236 0.54 -24.20 5.06
N ALA A 237 0.43 -25.22 5.91
CA ALA A 237 -0.74 -26.08 5.95
C ALA A 237 -1.99 -25.27 6.38
N ASP A 238 -3.19 -25.66 5.96
CA ASP A 238 -4.41 -24.95 6.39
C ASP A 238 -4.84 -25.40 7.80
N THR A 239 -4.10 -24.95 8.81
CA THR A 239 -4.31 -25.30 10.23
C THR A 239 -4.10 -24.07 11.13
N THR A 240 -4.16 -24.28 12.45
CA THR A 240 -3.79 -23.29 13.43
C THR A 240 -2.27 -23.24 13.57
N HIS A 241 -1.74 -22.02 13.57
CA HIS A 241 -0.32 -21.69 13.69
C HIS A 241 -0.11 -20.67 14.81
N THR A 242 1.14 -20.60 15.29
CA THR A 242 1.60 -19.58 16.22
C THR A 242 2.71 -18.78 15.55
N LEU A 243 2.44 -17.50 15.30
CA LEU A 243 3.41 -16.53 14.83
C LEU A 243 4.13 -15.90 16.01
N GLU A 244 5.45 -15.95 16.02
CA GLU A 244 6.30 -15.28 17.00
C GLU A 244 7.03 -14.13 16.31
N LEU A 245 6.86 -12.92 16.86
CA LEU A 245 7.50 -11.70 16.40
C LEU A 245 8.37 -11.12 17.51
N GLN A 246 9.55 -10.64 17.16
CA GLN A 246 10.38 -9.83 18.02
C GLN A 246 10.93 -8.63 17.26
N VAL A 247 10.80 -7.44 17.85
CA VAL A 247 11.43 -6.22 17.31
C VAL A 247 12.90 -6.24 17.68
N GLU A 248 13.79 -6.28 16.69
CA GLU A 248 15.22 -6.47 16.90
C GLU A 248 15.90 -5.22 17.48
N GLU A 249 15.87 -4.12 16.75
CA GLU A 249 16.68 -2.94 17.04
C GLU A 249 15.86 -1.65 16.86
N GLU A 250 16.04 -0.72 17.80
CA GLU A 250 15.52 0.63 17.68
C GLU A 250 16.46 1.39 16.74
N ARG A 251 16.03 1.62 15.50
CA ARG A 251 16.79 2.48 14.60
C ARG A 251 16.79 3.91 15.16
N THR A 252 17.82 4.69 14.82
CA THR A 252 17.87 6.11 15.18
C THR A 252 16.55 6.76 14.82
N ASP A 253 15.90 7.38 15.81
CA ASP A 253 14.62 8.02 15.62
C ASP A 253 14.73 9.13 14.55
N MET A 254 14.15 8.88 13.38
CA MET A 254 14.12 9.83 12.27
C MET A 254 12.84 10.66 12.29
N SER A 255 11.98 10.47 13.28
CA SER A 255 10.70 11.17 13.35
C SER A 255 10.81 12.64 13.74
N ILE A 256 11.99 13.11 14.20
CA ILE A 256 12.32 14.55 14.25
C ILE A 256 12.29 15.22 12.86
N LEU A 257 12.31 14.41 11.80
CA LEU A 257 12.22 14.84 10.41
C LEU A 257 10.76 14.77 9.89
N LYS A 258 9.80 14.32 10.71
CA LYS A 258 8.37 14.52 10.46
C LYS A 258 8.10 16.02 10.52
N ARG A 259 7.67 16.59 9.40
CA ARG A 259 7.09 17.94 9.42
C ARG A 259 5.74 17.91 10.12
N ALA A 260 5.44 18.99 10.85
CA ALA A 260 4.06 19.37 11.07
C ALA A 260 3.40 19.56 9.68
N PRO A 261 2.19 19.03 9.43
CA PRO A 261 1.54 19.15 8.15
C PRO A 261 1.51 20.63 7.71
N CYS A 262 1.91 20.90 6.46
CA CYS A 262 1.99 22.26 5.92
C CYS A 262 0.63 22.81 5.46
N SER A 263 -0.48 22.09 5.65
CA SER A 263 -1.82 22.64 5.41
C SER A 263 -2.87 22.02 6.32
N ASP A 264 -3.89 22.83 6.62
CA ASP A 264 -5.06 22.49 7.44
C ASP A 264 -5.94 21.40 6.80
N LEU A 265 -5.71 21.07 5.52
CA LEU A 265 -6.40 19.96 4.83
C LEU A 265 -5.86 18.58 5.25
N TRP A 266 -4.73 18.54 5.97
CA TRP A 266 -4.08 17.33 6.46
C TRP A 266 -4.00 17.28 8.00
N ASP A 267 -4.97 17.89 8.70
CA ASP A 267 -4.88 18.14 10.15
C ASP A 267 -4.93 16.86 11.03
N ARG A 268 -3.76 16.59 11.65
CA ARG A 268 -3.44 16.21 13.07
C ARG A 268 -3.88 14.84 13.64
N PRO A 269 -3.04 14.14 14.45
CA PRO A 269 -2.20 14.74 15.50
C PRO A 269 -0.73 14.24 15.62
N ASP A 270 -0.07 14.89 16.56
CA ASP A 270 1.34 14.93 16.95
C ASP A 270 2.17 13.63 16.94
N ARG A 271 3.40 13.84 16.43
CA ARG A 271 4.72 13.38 16.90
C ARG A 271 4.96 11.88 17.14
N HIS A 272 5.93 11.38 16.34
CA HIS A 272 6.70 10.14 16.51
C HIS A 272 5.83 8.85 16.37
N TRP A 273 6.08 7.89 15.47
CA TRP A 273 6.69 6.58 15.75
C TRP A 273 6.08 5.52 14.77
N ASN A 274 6.52 4.25 14.84
CA ASN A 274 6.03 3.08 14.09
C ASN A 274 4.76 2.44 14.72
N CYS A 275 3.78 1.97 13.94
CA CYS A 275 2.51 1.41 14.47
C CYS A 275 2.22 0.03 13.87
N PHE A 276 1.62 -0.88 14.64
CA PHE A 276 1.26 -2.24 14.24
C PHE A 276 -0.25 -2.51 14.34
N GLY A 277 -0.79 -3.17 13.32
CA GLY A 277 -2.05 -3.92 13.29
C GLY A 277 -1.80 -5.26 12.57
N ALA A 278 -2.52 -6.33 12.90
CA ALA A 278 -2.40 -7.58 12.15
C ALA A 278 -3.52 -7.69 11.12
N ALA A 279 -3.22 -8.34 9.99
CA ALA A 279 -4.19 -8.70 8.96
C ALA A 279 -3.87 -10.13 8.51
N VAL A 280 -4.73 -11.09 8.85
CA VAL A 280 -4.65 -12.48 8.35
C VAL A 280 -5.49 -12.59 7.08
#